data_AF-A0A1D7U4X5-F1
#
_entry.id   AF-A0A1D7U4X5-F1
#
_cell.length_a   1.000
_cell.length_b   1.000
_cell.length_c   1.000
_cell.angle_alpha   90.00
_cell.angle_beta   90.00
_cell.angle_gamma   90.00
#
_symmetry.space_group_name_H-M   'P 1'
#
loop_
_entity.id
_entity.type
_entity.pdbx_description
1 polymer ?
#
loop_
_entity_poly.entity_id
_entity_poly.type
_entity_poly.pdbx_seq_one_letter_code
_entity_poly.pdbx_strand_id
1 'polypeptide(L)'
;MRAEQDDAASALLDGLDLDTLLKALTRSRGYEAALRDPPGRRSWSDTIPTSLSFMQLEERVDQLARLLAVNHAQPGATVAILAPLGPEAIVAILASLRAGLSPLMLPLHGNELELLGLIEASNAVMALGVGRVGPLRPLIVLRNLAVRAFGTRFVGGFGQDVPDGVAPLDALMASAGLHPLPEQGGRPTLQVVNALSLAGPLMVSERDVLGKSLEISRLLKPLASSRIVTTLVGGDLAALATGPGMALLTGVELLPLGLFSLGDLQACVAGGRNVHLVLPGAMEPALARSRLAADPSLASVVLVHRPGDGRALPALDRPDLAIVDIDVRSAAEIDVSRR
;
A
#
# COMPACT_ATOMS: atom_id res chain seq x y z
N MET A 1 -3.55 30.05 12.25
CA MET A 1 -3.60 28.71 12.85
C MET A 1 -3.59 27.56 11.84
N ARG A 2 -4.60 27.37 10.94
CA ARG A 2 -4.59 26.27 9.94
C ARG A 2 -3.50 26.47 8.86
N ALA A 3 -3.43 27.67 8.27
CA ALA A 3 -2.39 28.02 7.29
C ALA A 3 -0.95 27.95 7.85
N GLU A 4 -0.71 28.38 9.09
CA GLU A 4 0.61 28.28 9.74
C GLU A 4 1.00 26.84 10.10
N GLN A 5 0.01 25.97 10.39
CA GLN A 5 0.25 24.53 10.61
C GLN A 5 0.52 23.81 9.30
N ASP A 6 -0.15 24.20 8.22
CA ASP A 6 0.11 23.69 6.86
C ASP A 6 1.50 24.11 6.38
N ASP A 7 1.92 25.37 6.61
CA ASP A 7 3.27 25.86 6.27
C ASP A 7 4.38 25.17 7.08
N ALA A 8 4.17 24.93 8.38
CA ALA A 8 5.15 24.22 9.22
C ALA A 8 5.25 22.72 8.88
N ALA A 9 4.12 22.06 8.58
CA ALA A 9 4.12 20.67 8.11
C ALA A 9 4.75 20.55 6.71
N SER A 10 4.47 21.52 5.85
CA SER A 10 5.05 21.70 4.51
C SER A 10 6.58 21.79 4.59
N ALA A 11 7.13 22.62 5.48
CA ALA A 11 8.58 22.73 5.70
C ALA A 11 9.23 21.45 6.26
N LEU A 12 8.49 20.68 7.08
CA LEU A 12 8.99 19.43 7.68
C LEU A 12 9.11 18.29 6.66
N LEU A 13 8.36 18.37 5.56
CA LEU A 13 8.36 17.39 4.46
C LEU A 13 9.22 17.82 3.27
N ASP A 14 9.85 18.99 3.32
CA ASP A 14 10.71 19.46 2.24
C ASP A 14 11.92 18.53 2.06
N GLY A 15 12.06 17.98 0.85
CA GLY A 15 13.09 17.00 0.52
C GLY A 15 12.85 15.60 1.09
N LEU A 16 11.71 15.33 1.73
CA LEU A 16 11.35 14.02 2.24
C LEU A 16 10.52 13.25 1.19
N ASP A 17 10.96 12.05 0.86
CA ASP A 17 10.23 11.10 0.00
C ASP A 17 10.28 9.69 0.61
N LEU A 18 9.50 8.76 0.04
CA LEU A 18 9.38 7.39 0.58
C LEU A 18 10.71 6.64 0.49
N ASP A 19 11.53 6.94 -0.52
CA ASP A 19 12.83 6.30 -0.74
C ASP A 19 13.86 6.73 0.32
N THR A 20 13.90 8.03 0.62
CA THR A 20 14.76 8.64 1.63
C THR A 20 14.38 8.16 3.03
N LEU A 21 13.08 8.04 3.31
CA LEU A 21 12.57 7.44 4.55
C LEU A 21 13.02 5.98 4.71
N LEU A 22 12.82 5.14 3.69
CA LEU A 22 13.24 3.74 3.73
C LEU A 22 14.76 3.61 3.95
N LYS A 23 15.57 4.42 3.27
CA LYS A 23 17.03 4.44 3.46
C LYS A 23 17.42 4.88 4.88
N ALA A 24 16.74 5.87 5.45
CA ALA A 24 16.97 6.31 6.83
C ALA A 24 16.59 5.23 7.85
N LEU A 25 15.47 4.55 7.65
CA LEU A 25 15.02 3.43 8.50
C LEU A 25 15.93 2.22 8.37
N THR A 26 16.45 1.93 7.19
CA THR A 26 17.43 0.86 6.99
C THR A 26 18.71 1.12 7.79
N ARG A 27 19.22 2.35 7.78
CA ARG A 27 20.43 2.74 8.55
C ARG A 27 20.23 2.69 10.06
N SER A 28 19.06 3.08 10.55
CA SER A 28 18.79 3.22 11.98
C SER A 28 18.16 1.98 12.63
N ARG A 29 17.38 1.21 11.85
CA ARG A 29 16.49 0.13 12.32
C ARG A 29 16.45 -1.06 11.37
N GLY A 30 17.52 -1.30 10.60
CA GLY A 30 17.52 -2.29 9.50
C GLY A 30 17.05 -3.70 9.86
N TYR A 31 17.25 -4.15 11.10
CA TYR A 31 16.82 -5.46 11.59
C TYR A 31 15.41 -5.49 12.19
N GLU A 32 14.79 -4.32 12.41
CA GLU A 32 13.40 -4.25 12.87
C GLU A 32 12.44 -4.61 11.74
N ALA A 33 11.32 -5.23 12.08
CA ALA A 33 10.29 -5.63 11.12
C ALA A 33 9.62 -4.40 10.50
N ALA A 34 9.68 -4.30 9.18
CA ALA A 34 8.99 -3.30 8.37
C ALA A 34 7.60 -3.80 7.96
N LEU A 35 7.55 -5.02 7.42
CA LEU A 35 6.33 -5.64 6.90
C LEU A 35 6.14 -7.02 7.53
N ARG A 36 4.88 -7.38 7.78
CA ARG A 36 4.51 -8.73 8.23
C ARG A 36 3.25 -9.20 7.52
N ASP A 37 3.26 -10.47 7.14
CA ASP A 37 2.10 -11.15 6.60
C ASP A 37 1.15 -11.65 7.71
N PRO A 38 -0.16 -11.72 7.43
CA PRO A 38 -1.09 -12.37 8.34
C PRO A 38 -0.84 -13.89 8.37
N PRO A 39 -1.13 -14.57 9.50
CA PRO A 39 -0.95 -16.02 9.62
C PRO A 39 -1.67 -16.82 8.52
N GLY A 40 -2.87 -16.39 8.12
CA GLY A 40 -3.69 -17.02 7.09
C GLY A 40 -3.30 -16.71 5.64
N ARG A 41 -2.20 -15.98 5.38
CA ARG A 41 -1.77 -15.57 4.02
C ARG A 41 -1.80 -16.71 2.99
N ARG A 42 -1.29 -17.89 3.38
CA ARG A 42 -1.21 -19.07 2.51
C ARG A 42 -2.57 -19.50 1.96
N SER A 43 -3.65 -19.33 2.72
CA SER A 43 -4.99 -19.76 2.32
C SER A 43 -5.49 -19.06 1.06
N TRP A 44 -5.05 -17.81 0.84
CA TRP A 44 -5.51 -16.98 -0.28
C TRP A 44 -4.45 -16.63 -1.31
N SER A 45 -3.15 -16.73 -1.02
CA SER A 45 -2.10 -16.44 -2.03
C SER A 45 -1.19 -17.62 -2.38
N ASP A 46 -1.35 -18.76 -1.73
CA ASP A 46 -0.41 -19.90 -1.77
C ASP A 46 1.02 -19.57 -1.29
N THR A 47 1.25 -18.33 -0.82
CA THR A 47 2.52 -17.86 -0.28
C THR A 47 2.62 -18.19 1.21
N ILE A 48 3.78 -18.65 1.64
CA ILE A 48 4.06 -18.83 3.07
C ILE A 48 4.11 -17.44 3.73
N PRO A 49 3.43 -17.22 4.87
CA PRO A 49 3.54 -15.97 5.61
C PRO A 49 4.99 -15.66 6.01
N THR A 50 5.45 -14.45 5.76
CA THR A 50 6.79 -13.97 6.08
C THR A 50 6.76 -12.64 6.82
N SER A 51 7.92 -12.22 7.31
CA SER A 51 8.15 -10.87 7.79
C SER A 51 9.43 -10.34 7.16
N LEU A 52 9.40 -9.08 6.73
CA LEU A 52 10.54 -8.39 6.15
C LEU A 52 11.03 -7.33 7.12
N SER A 53 12.33 -7.33 7.40
CA SER A 53 12.95 -6.20 8.08
C SER A 53 13.09 -4.99 7.15
N PHE A 54 13.37 -3.80 7.69
CA PHE A 54 13.63 -2.62 6.85
C PHE A 54 14.78 -2.85 5.85
N MET A 55 15.83 -3.55 6.27
CA MET A 55 16.95 -3.95 5.41
C MET A 55 16.50 -4.89 4.28
N GLN A 56 15.70 -5.92 4.58
CA GLN A 56 15.21 -6.85 3.56
C GLN A 56 14.20 -6.20 2.60
N LEU A 57 13.36 -5.29 3.11
CA LEU A 57 12.49 -4.48 2.29
C LEU A 57 13.34 -3.63 1.32
N GLU A 58 14.39 -2.99 1.84
CA GLU A 58 15.28 -2.18 1.02
C GLU A 58 16.00 -2.98 -0.08
N GLU A 59 16.55 -4.14 0.26
CA GLU A 59 17.19 -5.04 -0.70
C GLU A 59 16.24 -5.43 -1.85
N ARG A 60 14.99 -5.78 -1.51
CA ARG A 60 13.97 -6.14 -2.51
C ARG A 60 13.55 -4.96 -3.38
N VAL A 61 13.41 -3.77 -2.79
CA VAL A 61 13.10 -2.54 -3.52
C VAL A 61 14.24 -2.20 -4.48
N ASP A 62 15.50 -2.30 -4.06
CA ASP A 62 16.66 -2.03 -4.92
C ASP A 62 16.74 -3.01 -6.09
N GLN A 63 16.62 -4.31 -5.82
CA GLN A 63 16.64 -5.35 -6.85
C GLN A 63 15.53 -5.16 -7.88
N LEU A 64 14.29 -4.91 -7.43
CA LEU A 64 13.19 -4.69 -8.35
C LEU A 64 13.35 -3.37 -9.12
N ALA A 65 13.82 -2.29 -8.49
CA ALA A 65 14.02 -1.02 -9.18
C ALA A 65 15.04 -1.15 -10.32
N ARG A 66 16.14 -1.88 -10.09
CA ARG A 66 17.14 -2.17 -11.12
C ARG A 66 16.57 -3.03 -12.25
N LEU A 67 15.77 -4.04 -11.91
CA LEU A 67 15.09 -4.88 -12.90
C LEU A 67 14.11 -4.06 -13.76
N LEU A 68 13.35 -3.15 -13.15
CA LEU A 68 12.45 -2.26 -13.88
C LEU A 68 13.22 -1.30 -14.80
N ALA A 69 14.37 -0.79 -14.35
CA ALA A 69 15.22 0.13 -15.12
C ALA A 69 15.77 -0.49 -16.42
N VAL A 70 15.96 -1.82 -16.48
CA VAL A 70 16.37 -2.55 -17.71
C VAL A 70 15.40 -2.33 -18.87
N ASN A 71 14.13 -2.02 -18.58
CA ASN A 71 13.16 -1.75 -19.64
C ASN A 71 13.40 -0.41 -20.35
N HIS A 72 14.27 0.48 -19.84
CA HIS A 72 14.53 1.80 -20.43
C HIS A 72 13.25 2.59 -20.71
N ALA A 73 12.32 2.59 -19.76
CA ALA A 73 11.10 3.38 -19.87
C ALA A 73 11.41 4.86 -19.71
N GLN A 74 10.56 5.71 -20.30
CA GLN A 74 10.68 7.15 -20.09
C GLN A 74 10.42 7.49 -18.61
N PRO A 75 11.08 8.52 -18.05
CA PRO A 75 10.78 9.00 -16.71
C PRO A 75 9.28 9.29 -16.55
N GLY A 76 8.70 8.84 -15.44
CA GLY A 76 7.27 8.95 -15.15
C GLY A 76 6.39 7.90 -15.84
N ALA A 77 6.94 7.00 -16.65
CA ALA A 77 6.14 5.95 -17.28
C ALA A 77 5.44 5.05 -16.24
N THR A 78 4.23 4.61 -16.56
CA THR A 78 3.36 3.94 -15.59
C THR A 78 3.68 2.45 -15.45
N VAL A 79 3.71 1.98 -14.20
CA VAL A 79 3.75 0.57 -13.80
C VAL A 79 2.42 0.22 -13.14
N ALA A 80 1.59 -0.55 -13.84
CA ALA A 80 0.34 -1.07 -13.29
C ALA A 80 0.62 -2.22 -12.32
N ILE A 81 -0.07 -2.28 -11.18
CA ILE A 81 0.14 -3.25 -10.12
C ILE A 81 -1.20 -3.89 -9.78
N LEU A 82 -1.37 -5.17 -10.09
CA LEU A 82 -2.56 -5.96 -9.74
C LEU A 82 -2.24 -6.94 -8.61
N ALA A 83 -2.28 -6.41 -7.38
CA ALA A 83 -2.01 -7.13 -6.15
C ALA A 83 -2.78 -6.45 -4.98
N PRO A 84 -3.10 -7.17 -3.90
CA PRO A 84 -3.62 -6.53 -2.70
C PRO A 84 -2.52 -5.69 -2.06
N LEU A 85 -2.91 -4.68 -1.27
CA LEU A 85 -1.95 -3.98 -0.41
C LEU A 85 -1.25 -5.00 0.50
N GLY A 86 0.05 -5.14 0.34
CA GLY A 86 0.87 -6.23 0.88
C GLY A 86 2.34 -6.05 0.49
N PRO A 87 3.24 -6.98 0.90
CA PRO A 87 4.66 -6.86 0.60
C PRO A 87 4.98 -6.68 -0.88
N GLU A 88 4.34 -7.42 -1.78
CA GLU A 88 4.58 -7.34 -3.23
C GLU A 88 4.15 -5.99 -3.80
N ALA A 89 2.98 -5.49 -3.41
CA ALA A 89 2.50 -4.18 -3.85
C ALA A 89 3.37 -3.04 -3.32
N ILE A 90 3.79 -3.10 -2.04
CA ILE A 90 4.64 -2.07 -1.44
C ILE A 90 6.03 -2.07 -2.09
N VAL A 91 6.63 -3.24 -2.28
CA VAL A 91 7.91 -3.37 -3.00
C VAL A 91 7.78 -2.82 -4.43
N ALA A 92 6.70 -3.17 -5.15
CA ALA A 92 6.43 -2.66 -6.50
C ALA A 92 6.26 -1.13 -6.55
N ILE A 93 5.53 -0.54 -5.61
CA ILE A 93 5.35 0.93 -5.51
C ILE A 93 6.69 1.61 -5.30
N LEU A 94 7.43 1.20 -4.26
CA LEU A 94 8.70 1.83 -3.90
C LEU A 94 9.76 1.64 -4.99
N ALA A 95 9.82 0.46 -5.59
CA ALA A 95 10.76 0.17 -6.68
C ALA A 95 10.44 0.97 -7.94
N SER A 96 9.15 1.17 -8.26
CA SER A 96 8.73 2.02 -9.38
C SER A 96 9.19 3.46 -9.16
N LEU A 97 8.90 4.03 -7.99
CA LEU A 97 9.32 5.40 -7.65
C LEU A 97 10.85 5.55 -7.69
N ARG A 98 11.58 4.58 -7.15
CA ARG A 98 13.06 4.55 -7.20
C ARG A 98 13.60 4.44 -8.63
N ALA A 99 12.93 3.70 -9.50
CA ALA A 99 13.30 3.59 -10.91
C ALA A 99 12.86 4.83 -11.73
N GLY A 100 12.21 5.82 -11.11
CA GLY A 100 11.73 7.03 -11.78
C GLY A 100 10.42 6.81 -12.53
N LEU A 101 9.62 5.82 -12.11
CA LEU A 101 8.39 5.37 -12.73
C LEU A 101 7.18 5.70 -11.85
N SER A 102 6.00 5.80 -12.47
CA SER A 102 4.74 6.11 -11.78
C SER A 102 3.98 4.82 -11.44
N PRO A 103 3.86 4.42 -10.15
CA PRO A 103 3.09 3.24 -9.80
C PRO A 103 1.57 3.51 -9.82
N LEU A 104 0.81 2.55 -10.33
CA LEU A 104 -0.66 2.53 -10.30
C LEU A 104 -1.15 1.21 -9.73
N MET A 105 -1.80 1.22 -8.56
CA MET A 105 -2.51 0.03 -8.08
C MET A 105 -3.87 -0.11 -8.75
N LEU A 106 -4.08 -1.23 -9.42
CA LEU A 106 -5.34 -1.58 -10.06
C LEU A 106 -6.31 -2.22 -9.06
N PRO A 107 -7.61 -1.87 -9.08
CA PRO A 107 -8.60 -2.49 -8.20
C PRO A 107 -8.81 -3.98 -8.51
N LEU A 108 -8.53 -4.86 -7.54
CA LEU A 108 -8.57 -6.32 -7.72
C LEU A 108 -9.92 -6.90 -8.18
N HIS A 109 -11.03 -6.21 -7.90
CA HIS A 109 -12.37 -6.66 -8.26
C HIS A 109 -12.82 -6.19 -9.66
N GLY A 110 -12.02 -5.35 -10.34
CA GLY A 110 -12.33 -4.91 -11.68
C GLY A 110 -12.33 -6.08 -12.66
N ASN A 111 -13.27 -6.08 -13.60
CA ASN A 111 -13.28 -7.04 -14.70
C ASN A 111 -12.23 -6.69 -15.76
N GLU A 112 -11.97 -7.59 -16.71
CA GLU A 112 -10.93 -7.38 -17.73
C GLU A 112 -11.13 -6.10 -18.56
N LEU A 113 -12.37 -5.70 -18.87
CA LEU A 113 -12.63 -4.51 -19.67
C LEU A 113 -12.32 -3.24 -18.88
N GLU A 114 -12.73 -3.20 -17.61
CA GLU A 114 -12.45 -2.08 -16.70
C GLU A 114 -10.95 -1.93 -16.44
N LEU A 115 -10.27 -3.05 -16.18
CA LEU A 115 -8.83 -3.08 -15.96
C LEU A 115 -8.06 -2.68 -17.22
N LEU A 116 -8.49 -3.14 -18.40
CA LEU A 116 -7.91 -2.71 -19.67
C LEU A 116 -8.03 -1.20 -19.85
N GLY A 117 -9.23 -0.65 -19.61
CA GLY A 117 -9.48 0.79 -19.74
C GLY A 117 -8.57 1.61 -18.82
N LEU A 118 -8.33 1.16 -17.58
CA LEU A 118 -7.38 1.81 -16.67
C LEU A 118 -5.93 1.73 -17.16
N ILE A 119 -5.50 0.56 -17.66
CA ILE A 119 -4.15 0.36 -18.22
C ILE A 119 -3.91 1.28 -19.42
N GLU A 120 -4.89 1.41 -20.31
CA GLU A 120 -4.84 2.28 -21.48
C GLU A 120 -4.87 3.75 -21.08
N ALA A 121 -5.77 4.14 -20.17
CA ALA A 121 -5.87 5.52 -19.67
C ALA A 121 -4.59 5.98 -18.95
N SER A 122 -3.91 5.06 -18.25
CA SER A 122 -2.65 5.35 -17.56
C SER A 122 -1.41 5.23 -18.45
N ASN A 123 -1.56 4.77 -19.70
CA ASN A 123 -0.47 4.39 -20.60
C ASN A 123 0.56 3.47 -19.90
N ALA A 124 0.08 2.43 -19.20
CA ALA A 124 0.97 1.52 -18.47
C ALA A 124 1.86 0.72 -19.42
N VAL A 125 3.17 0.94 -19.30
CA VAL A 125 4.17 0.26 -20.11
C VAL A 125 4.65 -1.04 -19.46
N MET A 126 4.38 -1.21 -18.17
CA MET A 126 4.66 -2.42 -17.42
C MET A 126 3.47 -2.78 -16.54
N ALA A 127 3.28 -4.08 -16.29
CA ALA A 127 2.29 -4.59 -15.37
C ALA A 127 2.90 -5.64 -14.43
N LEU A 128 2.72 -5.47 -13.12
CA LEU A 128 3.20 -6.39 -12.10
C LEU A 128 2.02 -6.98 -11.33
N GLY A 129 2.11 -8.24 -10.91
CA GLY A 129 1.04 -8.87 -10.13
C GLY A 129 1.47 -10.06 -9.29
N VAL A 130 0.49 -10.71 -8.67
CA VAL A 130 0.67 -11.90 -7.84
C VAL A 130 -0.10 -13.09 -8.41
N GLY A 131 0.40 -14.32 -8.21
CA GLY A 131 -0.21 -15.52 -8.79
C GLY A 131 -1.67 -15.76 -8.40
N ARG A 132 -2.02 -15.53 -7.13
CA ARG A 132 -3.35 -15.82 -6.59
C ARG A 132 -3.79 -14.83 -5.51
N VAL A 133 -5.09 -14.50 -5.54
CA VAL A 133 -5.79 -13.79 -4.46
C VAL A 133 -7.17 -14.41 -4.28
N GLY A 134 -7.30 -15.38 -3.37
CA GLY A 134 -8.54 -16.14 -3.19
C GLY A 134 -8.94 -16.87 -4.48
N PRO A 135 -10.10 -16.58 -5.08
CA PRO A 135 -10.48 -17.16 -6.37
C PRO A 135 -9.79 -16.47 -7.56
N LEU A 136 -9.23 -15.28 -7.38
CA LEU A 136 -8.65 -14.49 -8.47
C LEU A 136 -7.29 -15.03 -8.89
N ARG A 137 -6.94 -14.79 -10.17
CA ARG A 137 -5.64 -15.13 -10.77
C ARG A 137 -5.04 -13.89 -11.46
N PRO A 138 -4.51 -12.91 -10.71
CA PRO A 138 -4.05 -11.64 -11.26
C PRO A 138 -3.03 -11.77 -12.41
N LEU A 139 -2.06 -12.69 -12.33
CA LEU A 139 -1.09 -12.87 -13.41
C LEU A 139 -1.70 -13.36 -14.72
N ILE A 140 -2.72 -14.22 -14.66
CA ILE A 140 -3.44 -14.67 -15.86
C ILE A 140 -4.20 -13.49 -16.48
N VAL A 141 -4.86 -12.69 -15.65
CA VAL A 141 -5.54 -11.46 -16.09
C VAL A 141 -4.55 -10.51 -16.75
N LEU A 142 -3.45 -10.15 -16.08
CA LEU A 142 -2.45 -9.24 -16.64
C LEU A 142 -1.83 -9.75 -17.94
N ARG A 143 -1.51 -11.04 -18.03
CA ARG A 143 -1.01 -11.66 -19.26
C ARG A 143 -2.00 -11.50 -20.41
N ASN A 144 -3.29 -11.79 -20.17
CA ASN A 144 -4.33 -11.66 -21.19
C ASN A 144 -4.54 -10.21 -21.60
N LEU A 145 -4.48 -9.27 -20.65
CA LEU A 145 -4.60 -7.84 -20.91
C LEU A 145 -3.41 -7.31 -21.72
N ALA A 146 -2.19 -7.77 -21.45
CA ALA A 146 -1.00 -7.34 -22.19
C ALA A 146 -1.04 -7.70 -23.68
N VAL A 147 -1.76 -8.77 -24.07
CA VAL A 147 -2.00 -9.09 -25.49
C VAL A 147 -2.88 -8.04 -26.18
N ARG A 148 -3.71 -7.32 -25.41
CA ARG A 148 -4.66 -6.32 -25.91
C ARG A 148 -4.12 -4.89 -25.76
N ALA A 149 -3.37 -4.62 -24.69
CA ALA A 149 -2.79 -3.33 -24.37
C ALA A 149 -1.43 -3.14 -25.04
N PHE A 150 -1.41 -2.61 -26.27
CA PHE A 150 -0.19 -2.46 -27.07
C PHE A 150 0.95 -1.67 -26.39
N GLY A 151 0.63 -0.79 -25.44
CA GLY A 151 1.62 -0.03 -24.67
C GLY A 151 2.37 -0.87 -23.62
N THR A 152 1.77 -1.96 -23.13
CA THR A 152 2.33 -2.80 -22.08
C THR A 152 3.33 -3.80 -22.66
N ARG A 153 4.62 -3.54 -22.46
CA ARG A 153 5.73 -4.32 -23.03
C ARG A 153 6.39 -5.28 -22.05
N PHE A 154 6.06 -5.17 -20.76
CA PHE A 154 6.61 -6.03 -19.72
C PHE A 154 5.49 -6.45 -18.76
N VAL A 155 5.38 -7.75 -18.51
CA VAL A 155 4.52 -8.30 -17.47
C VAL A 155 5.37 -9.13 -16.53
N GLY A 156 5.37 -8.77 -15.24
CA GLY A 156 6.13 -9.44 -14.19
C GLY A 156 5.22 -10.03 -13.12
N GLY A 157 5.58 -11.19 -12.57
CA GLY A 157 4.83 -11.83 -11.50
C GLY A 157 5.68 -12.23 -10.30
N PHE A 158 5.16 -11.96 -9.12
CA PHE A 158 5.65 -12.50 -7.85
C PHE A 158 5.03 -13.86 -7.55
N GLY A 159 5.76 -14.70 -6.82
CA GLY A 159 5.33 -16.03 -6.40
C GLY A 159 5.92 -17.16 -7.25
N GLN A 160 5.61 -18.41 -6.85
CA GLN A 160 6.19 -19.60 -7.46
C GLN A 160 5.48 -20.02 -8.76
N ASP A 161 4.16 -19.83 -8.83
CA ASP A 161 3.33 -20.26 -9.97
C ASP A 161 3.13 -19.12 -10.98
N VAL A 162 4.22 -18.73 -11.65
CA VAL A 162 4.20 -17.69 -12.68
C VAL A 162 3.82 -18.29 -14.05
N PRO A 163 2.75 -17.82 -14.71
CA PRO A 163 2.32 -18.35 -16.00
C PRO A 163 3.32 -18.07 -17.14
N ASP A 164 3.28 -18.91 -18.18
CA ASP A 164 4.00 -18.65 -19.44
C ASP A 164 3.66 -17.26 -19.99
N GLY A 165 4.69 -16.57 -20.47
CA GLY A 165 4.59 -15.19 -20.98
C GLY A 165 4.66 -14.11 -19.89
N VAL A 166 4.80 -14.49 -18.60
CA VAL A 166 5.03 -13.57 -17.48
C VAL A 166 6.45 -13.77 -16.94
N ALA A 167 7.16 -12.67 -16.70
CA ALA A 167 8.51 -12.70 -16.15
C ALA A 167 8.49 -13.06 -14.65
N PRO A 168 9.22 -14.11 -14.19
CA PRO A 168 9.22 -14.52 -12.79
C PRO A 168 10.10 -13.59 -11.96
N LEU A 169 9.49 -12.62 -11.28
CA LEU A 169 10.20 -11.53 -10.61
C LEU A 169 11.12 -12.03 -9.50
N ASP A 170 10.69 -13.00 -8.69
CA ASP A 170 11.50 -13.49 -7.56
C ASP A 170 12.83 -14.09 -8.03
N ALA A 171 12.81 -14.86 -9.13
CA ALA A 171 14.01 -15.43 -9.73
C ALA A 171 14.89 -14.36 -10.39
N LEU A 172 14.27 -13.43 -11.12
CA LEU A 172 14.98 -12.34 -11.79
C LEU A 172 15.65 -11.39 -10.79
N MET A 173 14.97 -11.06 -9.68
CA MET A 173 15.49 -10.23 -8.60
C MET A 173 16.66 -10.90 -7.87
N ALA A 174 16.61 -12.21 -7.63
CA ALA A 174 17.73 -12.97 -7.06
C ALA A 174 18.98 -12.95 -7.95
N SER A 175 18.80 -12.80 -9.26
CA SER A 175 19.86 -12.67 -10.26
C SER A 175 20.14 -11.23 -10.71
N ALA A 176 19.40 -10.25 -10.19
CA ALA A 176 19.43 -8.89 -10.70
C ALA A 176 20.84 -8.31 -10.50
N GLY A 177 21.55 -8.12 -11.62
CA GLY A 177 22.89 -7.55 -11.64
C GLY A 177 22.90 -6.07 -11.28
N LEU A 178 24.11 -5.51 -11.26
CA LEU A 178 24.44 -4.11 -10.96
C LEU A 178 23.95 -3.11 -12.04
N HIS A 179 22.75 -3.30 -12.62
CA HIS A 179 22.18 -2.33 -13.55
C HIS A 179 22.05 -0.97 -12.85
N PRO A 180 22.64 0.09 -13.40
CA PRO A 180 22.56 1.41 -12.78
C PRO A 180 21.11 1.89 -12.81
N LEU A 181 20.69 2.49 -11.70
CA LEU A 181 19.43 3.24 -11.69
C LEU A 181 19.62 4.52 -12.50
N PRO A 182 18.57 5.01 -13.19
CA PRO A 182 18.65 6.24 -13.95
C PRO A 182 18.88 7.44 -13.03
N GLU A 183 19.60 8.46 -13.52
CA GLU A 183 19.64 9.77 -12.86
C GLU A 183 18.25 10.39 -12.90
N GLN A 184 17.68 10.70 -11.73
CA GLN A 184 16.33 11.25 -11.64
C GLN A 184 16.35 12.76 -11.86
N GLY A 185 15.75 13.23 -12.97
CA GLY A 185 15.52 14.66 -13.22
C GLY A 185 14.36 15.26 -12.40
N GLY A 186 13.53 14.40 -11.79
CA GLY A 186 12.40 14.78 -10.93
C GLY A 186 11.71 13.54 -10.35
N ARG A 187 10.96 13.71 -9.25
CA ARG A 187 10.23 12.61 -8.61
C ARG A 187 8.93 12.30 -9.39
N PRO A 188 8.69 11.05 -9.78
CA PRO A 188 7.43 10.66 -10.39
C PRO A 188 6.28 10.76 -9.37
N THR A 189 5.08 11.02 -9.88
CA THR A 189 3.84 10.98 -9.09
C THR A 189 3.29 9.56 -9.05
N LEU A 190 2.54 9.24 -7.99
CA LEU A 190 1.72 8.04 -7.91
C LEU A 190 0.41 8.25 -8.68
N GLN A 191 -0.18 7.15 -9.14
CA GLN A 191 -1.49 7.12 -9.73
C GLN A 191 -2.45 6.30 -8.88
N VAL A 192 -3.63 6.85 -8.61
CA VAL A 192 -4.66 6.24 -7.77
C VAL A 192 -5.99 6.14 -8.51
N VAL A 193 -6.77 5.12 -8.19
CA VAL A 193 -8.08 4.86 -8.81
C VAL A 193 -9.14 4.77 -7.72
N ASN A 194 -10.34 5.27 -8.02
CA ASN A 194 -11.48 5.09 -7.14
C ASN A 194 -11.88 3.61 -7.13
N ALA A 195 -11.71 2.94 -6.00
CA ALA A 195 -12.00 1.52 -5.90
C ALA A 195 -13.50 1.17 -5.98
N LEU A 196 -14.43 2.13 -5.92
CA LEU A 196 -15.86 1.84 -6.05
C LEU A 196 -16.37 2.10 -7.46
N SER A 197 -16.01 3.26 -8.04
CA SER A 197 -16.47 3.65 -9.37
C SER A 197 -15.51 3.25 -10.49
N LEU A 198 -14.31 2.78 -10.15
CA LEU A 198 -13.19 2.54 -11.07
C LEU A 198 -12.78 3.79 -11.88
N ALA A 199 -13.17 4.99 -11.43
CA ALA A 199 -12.78 6.25 -12.05
C ALA A 199 -11.32 6.59 -11.74
N GLY A 200 -10.58 7.06 -12.73
CA GLY A 200 -9.17 7.42 -12.64
C GLY A 200 -8.42 7.10 -13.95
N PRO A 201 -7.09 7.08 -13.92
CA PRO A 201 -6.22 7.36 -12.76
C PRO A 201 -6.17 8.86 -12.39
N LEU A 202 -6.02 9.15 -11.10
CA LEU A 202 -5.74 10.49 -10.57
C LEU A 202 -4.29 10.55 -10.07
N MET A 203 -3.64 11.70 -10.21
CA MET A 203 -2.26 11.86 -9.77
C MET A 203 -2.19 12.27 -8.30
N VAL A 204 -1.27 11.66 -7.56
CA VAL A 204 -0.96 11.96 -6.15
C VAL A 204 0.54 12.03 -5.99
N SER A 205 1.08 13.06 -5.34
CA SER A 205 2.52 13.13 -5.06
C SER A 205 2.87 12.37 -3.78
N GLU A 206 4.15 11.98 -3.63
CA GLU A 206 4.64 11.44 -2.35
C GLU A 206 4.44 12.43 -1.19
N ARG A 207 4.53 13.73 -1.48
CA ARG A 207 4.25 14.80 -0.52
C ARG A 207 2.81 14.77 -0.03
N ASP A 208 1.83 14.51 -0.90
CA ASP A 208 0.42 14.41 -0.51
C ASP A 208 0.18 13.21 0.41
N VAL A 209 0.77 12.05 0.06
CA VAL A 209 0.71 10.83 0.89
C VAL A 209 1.34 11.08 2.26
N LEU A 210 2.54 11.66 2.29
CA LEU A 210 3.29 11.92 3.52
C LEU A 210 2.67 13.03 4.37
N GLY A 211 2.10 14.06 3.75
CA GLY A 211 1.33 15.12 4.41
C GLY A 211 0.16 14.56 5.19
N LYS A 212 -0.65 13.71 4.54
CA LYS A 212 -1.75 13.02 5.22
C LYS A 212 -1.27 12.01 6.26
N SER A 213 -0.20 11.28 5.97
CA SER A 213 0.42 10.37 6.95
C SER A 213 0.87 11.10 8.22
N LEU A 214 1.41 12.32 8.08
CA LEU A 214 1.84 13.17 9.19
C LEU A 214 0.65 13.73 9.98
N GLU A 215 -0.40 14.18 9.29
CA GLU A 215 -1.66 14.62 9.93
C GLU A 215 -2.23 13.49 10.81
N ILE A 216 -2.31 12.28 10.27
CA ILE A 216 -2.83 11.09 10.97
C ILE A 216 -1.90 10.69 12.12
N SER A 217 -0.59 10.62 11.90
CA SER A 217 0.37 10.18 12.93
C SER A 217 0.39 11.09 14.15
N ARG A 218 0.11 12.39 14.00
CA ARG A 218 -0.02 13.34 15.12
C ARG A 218 -1.24 13.05 15.99
N LEU A 219 -2.31 12.51 15.40
CA LEU A 219 -3.52 12.11 16.11
C LEU A 219 -3.33 10.76 16.82
N LEU A 220 -2.69 9.79 16.15
CA LEU A 220 -2.51 8.42 16.67
C LEU A 220 -1.33 8.28 17.63
N LYS A 221 -0.30 9.11 17.46
CA LYS A 221 0.97 9.09 18.21
C LYS A 221 1.61 7.70 18.32
N PRO A 222 1.95 7.02 17.20
CA PRO A 222 2.55 5.70 17.25
C PRO A 222 3.88 5.69 18.01
N LEU A 223 4.02 4.75 18.93
CA LEU A 223 5.30 4.44 19.58
C LEU A 223 6.13 3.50 18.69
N ALA A 224 7.45 3.48 18.88
CA ALA A 224 8.34 2.57 18.15
C ALA A 224 7.99 1.08 18.29
N SER A 225 7.36 0.68 19.39
CA SER A 225 6.90 -0.69 19.63
C SER A 225 5.52 -0.99 19.04
N SER A 226 4.85 0.01 18.46
CA SER A 226 3.51 -0.13 17.89
C SER A 226 3.56 -0.85 16.55
N ARG A 227 2.39 -1.25 16.07
CA ARG A 227 2.19 -1.72 14.70
C ARG A 227 0.92 -1.14 14.10
N ILE A 228 0.92 -1.02 12.78
CA ILE A 228 -0.26 -0.68 12.01
C ILE A 228 -0.81 -1.99 11.45
N VAL A 229 -2.07 -2.30 11.76
CA VAL A 229 -2.78 -3.44 11.15
C VAL A 229 -3.83 -2.84 10.23
N THR A 230 -3.73 -3.09 8.92
CA THR A 230 -4.67 -2.54 7.94
C THR A 230 -5.45 -3.65 7.25
N THR A 231 -6.77 -3.44 7.13
CA THR A 231 -7.66 -4.31 6.35
C THR A 231 -7.98 -3.74 4.98
N LEU A 232 -7.39 -2.60 4.62
CA LEU A 232 -7.57 -2.01 3.30
C LEU A 232 -6.73 -2.77 2.28
N VAL A 233 -7.32 -3.05 1.12
CA VAL A 233 -6.69 -3.82 0.04
C VAL A 233 -6.32 -2.98 -1.17
N GLY A 234 -6.88 -1.78 -1.29
CA GLY A 234 -6.67 -0.86 -2.42
C GLY A 234 -5.41 0.00 -2.28
N GLY A 235 -5.19 0.86 -3.26
CA GLY A 235 -4.05 1.78 -3.31
C GLY A 235 -4.43 3.23 -3.57
N ASP A 236 -5.58 3.68 -3.05
CA ASP A 236 -5.94 5.10 -3.07
C ASP A 236 -5.23 5.89 -1.96
N LEU A 237 -5.37 7.22 -1.95
CA LEU A 237 -4.68 8.08 -0.99
C LEU A 237 -4.98 7.67 0.47
N ALA A 238 -6.22 7.28 0.78
CA ALA A 238 -6.57 6.80 2.12
C ALA A 238 -5.75 5.56 2.51
N ALA A 239 -5.71 4.54 1.65
CA ALA A 239 -4.96 3.32 1.91
C ALA A 239 -3.44 3.57 2.00
N LEU A 240 -2.90 4.41 1.12
CA LEU A 240 -1.48 4.74 1.11
C LEU A 240 -1.07 5.56 2.34
N ALA A 241 -1.84 6.58 2.71
CA ALA A 241 -1.52 7.45 3.85
C ALA A 241 -1.72 6.76 5.21
N THR A 242 -2.74 5.91 5.36
CA THR A 242 -3.01 5.19 6.62
C THR A 242 -2.18 3.91 6.79
N GLY A 243 -1.60 3.38 5.72
CA GLY A 243 -0.78 2.17 5.72
C GLY A 243 0.71 2.47 5.51
N PRO A 244 1.25 2.26 4.29
CA PRO A 244 2.68 2.35 4.00
C PRO A 244 3.27 3.74 4.28
N GLY A 245 2.54 4.82 3.99
CA GLY A 245 2.98 6.19 4.26
C GLY A 245 3.20 6.43 5.75
N MET A 246 2.22 6.11 6.60
CA MET A 246 2.36 6.22 8.05
C MET A 246 3.44 5.29 8.60
N ALA A 247 3.54 4.05 8.10
CA ALA A 247 4.53 3.08 8.54
C ALA A 247 5.96 3.55 8.28
N LEU A 248 6.25 4.03 7.06
CA LEU A 248 7.56 4.57 6.69
C LEU A 248 7.85 5.91 7.39
N LEU A 249 6.85 6.76 7.57
CA LEU A 249 7.04 8.04 8.26
C LEU A 249 7.38 7.85 9.75
N THR A 250 6.75 6.86 10.41
CA THR A 250 6.89 6.63 11.86
C THR A 250 7.88 5.52 12.22
N GLY A 251 8.33 4.73 11.24
CA GLY A 251 9.25 3.62 11.43
C GLY A 251 8.65 2.44 12.19
N VAL A 252 7.34 2.22 12.06
CA VAL A 252 6.62 1.11 12.72
C VAL A 252 6.30 -0.01 11.75
N GLU A 253 6.16 -1.22 12.29
CA GLU A 253 5.77 -2.42 11.53
C GLU A 253 4.37 -2.23 10.92
N LEU A 254 4.23 -2.52 9.62
CA LEU A 254 2.96 -2.58 8.91
C LEU A 254 2.55 -4.03 8.65
N LEU A 255 1.30 -4.34 8.96
CA LEU A 255 0.69 -5.65 8.77
C LEU A 255 -0.59 -5.51 7.92
N PRO A 256 -0.48 -5.62 6.59
CA PRO A 256 -1.63 -5.67 5.70
C PRO A 256 -2.28 -7.06 5.75
N LEU A 257 -3.59 -7.15 5.99
CA LEU A 257 -4.28 -8.45 6.02
C LEU A 257 -4.46 -9.08 4.63
N GLY A 258 -4.37 -8.30 3.55
CA GLY A 258 -4.80 -8.77 2.23
C GLY A 258 -6.29 -9.13 2.25
N LEU A 259 -6.65 -10.37 1.93
CA LEU A 259 -8.05 -10.79 2.05
C LEU A 259 -8.51 -10.84 3.51
N PHE A 260 -9.64 -10.19 3.78
CA PHE A 260 -10.17 -10.07 5.13
C PHE A 260 -10.51 -11.44 5.73
N SER A 261 -10.00 -11.66 6.94
CA SER A 261 -10.24 -12.84 7.78
C SER A 261 -10.30 -12.37 9.23
N LEU A 262 -11.43 -12.63 9.90
CA LEU A 262 -11.61 -12.19 11.29
C LEU A 262 -10.61 -12.90 12.23
N GLY A 263 -10.32 -14.18 11.97
CA GLY A 263 -9.34 -14.94 12.74
C GLY A 263 -7.94 -14.37 12.60
N ASP A 264 -7.55 -13.97 11.38
CA ASP A 264 -6.26 -13.33 11.16
C ASP A 264 -6.19 -11.96 11.80
N LEU A 265 -7.24 -11.14 11.68
CA LEU A 265 -7.31 -9.85 12.36
C LEU A 265 -7.11 -10.02 13.88
N GLN A 266 -7.81 -10.96 14.50
CA GLN A 266 -7.67 -11.25 15.93
C GLN A 266 -6.25 -11.71 16.27
N ALA A 267 -5.65 -12.59 15.46
CA ALA A 267 -4.28 -13.06 15.66
C ALA A 267 -3.23 -11.94 15.49
N CYS A 268 -3.45 -11.00 14.58
CA CYS A 268 -2.56 -9.87 14.34
C CYS A 268 -2.60 -8.83 15.46
N VAL A 269 -3.76 -8.68 16.09
CA VAL A 269 -3.96 -7.82 17.27
C VAL A 269 -3.41 -8.50 18.53
N ALA A 270 -3.64 -9.81 18.68
CA ALA A 270 -3.10 -10.60 19.76
C ALA A 270 -1.56 -10.70 19.69
N GLY A 271 -0.85 -9.81 20.39
CA GLY A 271 0.62 -9.84 20.36
C GLY A 271 1.32 -8.95 21.37
N GLY A 272 0.60 -8.37 22.34
CA GLY A 272 1.17 -7.54 23.40
C GLY A 272 1.81 -6.23 22.93
N ARG A 273 1.61 -5.84 21.67
CA ARG A 273 2.05 -4.55 21.10
C ARG A 273 0.85 -3.63 20.95
N ASN A 274 1.10 -2.32 21.03
CA ASN A 274 0.08 -1.32 20.70
C ASN A 274 -0.27 -1.41 19.21
N VAL A 275 -1.56 -1.51 18.91
CA VAL A 275 -2.08 -1.64 17.55
C VAL A 275 -2.86 -0.41 17.15
N HIS A 276 -2.47 0.16 16.02
CA HIS A 276 -3.26 1.14 15.28
C HIS A 276 -4.01 0.40 14.18
N LEU A 277 -5.31 0.17 14.38
CA LEU A 277 -6.15 -0.63 13.48
C LEU A 277 -6.80 0.26 12.42
N VAL A 278 -6.61 -0.06 11.14
CA VAL A 278 -7.22 0.64 10.01
C VAL A 278 -8.30 -0.24 9.37
N LEU A 279 -9.53 0.27 9.29
CA LEU A 279 -10.71 -0.44 8.80
C LEU A 279 -11.56 0.46 7.88
N PRO A 280 -12.32 -0.11 6.93
CA PRO A 280 -13.47 0.58 6.35
C PRO A 280 -14.46 1.01 7.43
N GLY A 281 -14.99 2.23 7.32
CA GLY A 281 -15.97 2.80 8.27
C GLY A 281 -17.23 1.96 8.39
N ALA A 282 -17.66 1.32 7.30
CA ALA A 282 -18.77 0.37 7.29
C ALA A 282 -18.59 -0.84 8.25
N MET A 283 -17.36 -1.13 8.69
CA MET A 283 -17.08 -2.20 9.64
C MET A 283 -17.16 -1.77 11.12
N GLU A 284 -17.33 -0.48 11.40
CA GLU A 284 -17.41 0.04 12.78
C GLU A 284 -18.48 -0.68 13.64
N PRO A 285 -19.73 -0.90 13.18
CA PRO A 285 -20.73 -1.63 13.96
C PRO A 285 -20.37 -3.07 14.26
N ALA A 286 -19.65 -3.72 13.35
CA ALA A 286 -19.18 -5.09 13.56
C ALA A 286 -18.04 -5.10 14.60
N LEU A 287 -17.11 -4.14 14.52
CA LEU A 287 -16.05 -3.97 15.51
C LEU A 287 -16.62 -3.71 16.91
N ALA A 288 -17.54 -2.75 17.04
CA ALA A 288 -18.14 -2.35 18.31
C ALA A 288 -18.88 -3.50 19.04
N ARG A 289 -19.41 -4.48 18.30
CA ARG A 289 -20.04 -5.69 18.86
C ARG A 289 -19.07 -6.83 19.11
N SER A 290 -17.82 -6.71 18.67
CA SER A 290 -16.81 -7.77 18.78
C SER A 290 -16.01 -7.64 20.07
N ARG A 291 -15.38 -8.74 20.49
CA ARG A 291 -14.42 -8.71 21.61
C ARG A 291 -13.17 -7.89 21.30
N LEU A 292 -12.87 -7.66 20.02
CA LEU A 292 -11.70 -6.89 19.58
C LEU A 292 -11.80 -5.41 19.98
N ALA A 293 -13.02 -4.87 20.03
CA ALA A 293 -13.26 -3.50 20.47
C ALA A 293 -12.83 -3.25 21.93
N ALA A 294 -12.74 -4.30 22.76
CA ALA A 294 -12.31 -4.23 24.15
C ALA A 294 -10.87 -4.73 24.35
N ASP A 295 -10.15 -5.08 23.29
CA ASP A 295 -8.80 -5.62 23.40
C ASP A 295 -7.83 -4.55 23.93
N PRO A 296 -7.03 -4.83 24.98
CA PRO A 296 -6.11 -3.84 25.57
C PRO A 296 -4.94 -3.47 24.64
N SER A 297 -4.66 -4.28 23.62
CA SER A 297 -3.62 -3.97 22.64
C SER A 297 -4.07 -2.95 21.60
N LEU A 298 -5.38 -2.71 21.47
CA LEU A 298 -5.92 -1.70 20.55
C LEU A 298 -5.64 -0.29 21.11
N ALA A 299 -4.69 0.42 20.49
CA ALA A 299 -4.25 1.76 20.91
C ALA A 299 -4.96 2.88 20.14
N SER A 300 -5.36 2.62 18.89
CA SER A 300 -6.22 3.51 18.13
C SER A 300 -6.97 2.78 17.02
N VAL A 301 -8.02 3.42 16.50
CA VAL A 301 -8.75 2.96 15.32
C VAL A 301 -8.82 4.08 14.30
N VAL A 302 -8.55 3.75 13.04
CA VAL A 302 -8.75 4.61 11.87
C VAL A 302 -9.91 4.02 11.05
N LEU A 303 -10.97 4.80 10.86
CA LEU A 303 -12.15 4.42 10.11
C LEU A 303 -12.17 5.17 8.78
N VAL A 304 -12.08 4.45 7.66
CA VAL A 304 -12.10 5.04 6.32
C VAL A 304 -13.51 5.00 5.74
N HIS A 305 -14.17 6.15 5.69
CA HIS A 305 -15.52 6.33 5.18
C HIS A 305 -15.49 6.73 3.72
N ARG A 306 -16.09 5.91 2.84
CA ARG A 306 -16.20 6.22 1.41
C ARG A 306 -17.54 6.87 1.08
N PRO A 307 -17.67 7.61 -0.03
CA PRO A 307 -18.94 8.20 -0.43
C PRO A 307 -20.02 7.11 -0.55
N GLY A 308 -21.13 7.30 0.16
CA GLY A 308 -22.23 6.33 0.22
C GLY A 308 -22.16 5.36 1.40
N ASP A 309 -21.05 5.30 2.14
CA ASP A 309 -21.01 4.59 3.42
C ASP A 309 -21.84 5.37 4.45
N GLY A 310 -23.00 4.82 4.83
CA GLY A 310 -23.75 5.34 5.97
C GLY A 310 -23.00 5.06 7.27
N ARG A 311 -22.88 6.06 8.15
CA ARG A 311 -22.38 5.85 9.52
C ARG A 311 -23.43 5.08 10.34
N ALA A 312 -23.37 3.77 10.27
CA ALA A 312 -24.29 2.87 10.95
C ALA A 312 -23.94 2.71 12.44
N LEU A 313 -24.93 2.32 13.24
CA LEU A 313 -24.79 2.07 14.68
C LEU A 313 -24.73 0.56 15.02
N PRO A 314 -24.12 0.17 16.16
CA PRO A 314 -23.49 1.06 17.15
C PRO A 314 -22.14 1.60 16.69
N ALA A 315 -21.85 2.85 17.05
CA ALA A 315 -20.51 3.40 16.95
C ALA A 315 -19.61 2.78 18.04
N LEU A 316 -18.30 2.80 17.82
CA LEU A 316 -17.35 2.34 18.82
C LEU A 316 -17.32 3.30 20.02
N ASP A 317 -17.71 2.81 21.19
CA ASP A 317 -17.74 3.56 22.44
C ASP A 317 -16.54 3.19 23.33
N ARG A 318 -15.40 3.82 23.05
CA ARG A 318 -14.12 3.65 23.78
C ARG A 318 -13.48 5.02 24.02
N PRO A 319 -13.82 5.74 25.11
CA PRO A 319 -13.35 7.11 25.34
C PRO A 319 -11.83 7.22 25.56
N ASP A 320 -11.19 6.11 25.90
CA ASP A 320 -9.74 5.99 26.07
C ASP A 320 -8.98 5.78 24.74
N LEU A 321 -9.70 5.46 23.66
CA LEU A 321 -9.13 5.11 22.36
C LEU A 321 -9.13 6.32 21.42
N ALA A 322 -8.02 6.58 20.74
CA ALA A 322 -8.01 7.54 19.65
C ALA A 322 -8.77 6.96 18.44
N ILE A 323 -9.91 7.58 18.08
CA ILE A 323 -10.66 7.24 16.87
C ILE A 323 -10.45 8.35 15.85
N VAL A 324 -9.91 8.00 14.68
CA VAL A 324 -9.67 8.92 13.57
C VAL A 324 -10.55 8.53 12.39
N ASP A 325 -11.42 9.43 11.98
CA ASP A 325 -12.25 9.27 10.79
C ASP A 325 -11.51 9.84 9.58
N ILE A 326 -11.41 9.06 8.51
CA ILE A 326 -10.92 9.47 7.19
C ILE A 326 -12.11 9.52 6.25
N ASP A 327 -12.57 10.72 5.89
CA ASP A 327 -13.65 10.90 4.94
C ASP A 327 -13.06 11.04 3.52
N VAL A 328 -13.31 10.04 2.67
CA VAL A 328 -12.77 9.98 1.31
C VAL A 328 -13.69 10.76 0.38
N ARG A 329 -13.20 11.84 -0.23
CA ARG A 329 -13.94 12.61 -1.25
C ARG A 329 -13.71 12.07 -2.65
N SER A 330 -12.47 11.67 -2.94
CA SER A 330 -12.06 11.00 -4.17
C SER A 330 -10.89 10.06 -3.87
N ALA A 331 -10.42 9.31 -4.87
CA ALA A 331 -9.24 8.46 -4.70
C ALA A 331 -7.96 9.25 -4.34
N ALA A 332 -7.93 10.55 -4.64
CA ALA A 332 -6.79 11.44 -4.43
C ALA A 332 -7.04 12.52 -3.35
N GLU A 333 -8.21 12.56 -2.72
CA GLU A 333 -8.57 13.61 -1.76
C GLU A 333 -9.29 13.01 -0.54
N ILE A 334 -8.74 13.29 0.64
CA ILE A 334 -9.25 12.80 1.93
C ILE A 334 -9.24 13.92 2.98
N ASP A 335 -10.24 13.91 3.85
CA ASP A 335 -10.24 14.69 5.09
C ASP A 335 -9.91 13.79 6.28
N VAL A 336 -9.16 14.33 7.23
CA VAL A 336 -8.80 13.64 8.47
C VAL A 336 -9.47 14.36 9.63
N SER A 337 -10.16 13.62 10.49
CA SER A 337 -10.76 14.18 11.69
C SER A 337 -10.60 13.23 12.88
N ARG A 338 -10.50 13.79 14.08
CA ARG A 338 -10.49 13.03 15.33
C ARG A 338 -11.86 13.10 15.97
N ARG A 339 -12.37 11.95 16.40
CA ARG A 339 -13.59 11.83 17.20
C ARG A 339 -13.28 11.96 18.69
#